data_AF-A0A949E4L1-F1
#
_entry.id   AF-A0A949E4L1-F1
#
_cell.length_a   1.000
_cell.length_b   1.000
_cell.length_c   1.000
_cell.angle_alpha   90.00
_cell.angle_beta   90.00
_cell.angle_gamma   90.00
#
_symmetry.space_group_name_H-M   'P 1'
#
loop_
_entity.id
_entity.type
_entity.pdbx_description
1 polymer ?
#
loop_
_entity_poly.entity_id
_entity_poly.type
_entity_poly.pdbx_seq_one_letter_code
_entity_poly.pdbx_strand_id
1 'polypeptide(L)'
;MMTDTNNPSRRDFLKGTTVAAAGVTLAGGWNVARMAHASVDDRLKIALIGCGGRGTGAVKNCLQSCENVKLIAVADAFENNAKMSLKQLRKIEEIAPKIDVPPERVFVGFDAYRQAIDAGPDVVLLATPPGFRPMHYAAAVGAGKHVFMEKPCCVDAPGFRSFMETNKLADQQDLKVVVGLQRRHSDEFLGKVKDIQDGSLGDLTLMRAYWNGGPIWIRRRKPEQTEMEYQMRNWYHFVWLCGDHVLEQHVHNLDVCNWVKGEHPVEANGMGSCHVRDNRGVGQIYDNHFVEFTYKDGTKMYSQCRQQPNTWNSVTQFIHGVKGSMELPGHGQDGYDREHVALIDAIRNGTKLNDGWHGATSSFTAVLGRMATYSGQSVKWDEAVAKGPSEMPERYAFDADPPAMPDADGNYPMPVPGVYKPY
;
A
#
# COMPACT_ATOMS: atom_id res chain seq x y z
N MET A 1 -48.96 -34.43 58.43
CA MET A 1 -50.21 -33.64 58.50
C MET A 1 -49.88 -32.24 58.03
N MET A 2 -50.65 -31.76 57.05
CA MET A 2 -50.77 -30.35 56.70
C MET A 2 -51.13 -29.52 57.93
N THR A 3 -50.63 -28.29 58.01
CA THR A 3 -51.45 -27.08 57.78
C THR A 3 -50.54 -25.86 57.67
N ASP A 4 -50.52 -25.27 56.48
CA ASP A 4 -50.27 -23.85 56.27
C ASP A 4 -51.38 -23.00 56.89
N THR A 5 -51.09 -21.75 57.28
CA THR A 5 -51.80 -20.56 56.76
C THR A 5 -51.18 -19.23 57.25
N ASN A 6 -50.66 -18.48 56.28
CA ASN A 6 -50.71 -17.03 56.04
C ASN A 6 -50.60 -15.98 57.18
N ASN A 7 -49.41 -15.34 57.27
CA ASN A 7 -49.03 -13.98 56.82
C ASN A 7 -49.75 -12.69 57.38
N PRO A 8 -49.18 -11.46 57.22
CA PRO A 8 -48.29 -10.80 58.18
C PRO A 8 -48.74 -9.36 58.57
N SER A 9 -48.09 -8.72 59.55
CA SER A 9 -48.20 -7.26 59.72
C SER A 9 -46.86 -6.56 60.07
N ARG A 10 -46.33 -5.88 59.06
CA ARG A 10 -45.88 -4.47 59.01
C ARG A 10 -44.94 -3.84 60.06
N ARG A 11 -44.32 -4.52 61.03
CA ARG A 11 -43.38 -3.80 61.92
C ARG A 11 -42.01 -4.38 62.28
N ASP A 12 -41.70 -5.67 62.06
CA ASP A 12 -40.45 -6.21 62.62
C ASP A 12 -39.59 -6.97 61.62
N PHE A 13 -39.11 -6.30 60.57
CA PHE A 13 -37.97 -6.84 59.83
C PHE A 13 -37.15 -5.79 59.08
N LEU A 14 -36.48 -4.88 59.79
CA LEU A 14 -35.28 -4.17 59.32
C LEU A 14 -34.54 -3.52 60.51
N LYS A 15 -33.76 -4.33 61.25
CA LYS A 15 -32.53 -3.87 61.91
C LYS A 15 -31.44 -4.91 61.67
N GLY A 16 -30.46 -4.53 60.84
CA GLY A 16 -29.11 -5.06 60.94
C GLY A 16 -28.72 -6.13 59.93
N THR A 17 -28.57 -5.75 58.65
CA THR A 17 -27.45 -6.24 57.84
C THR A 17 -27.18 -5.27 56.70
N THR A 18 -26.09 -4.53 56.83
CA THR A 18 -25.59 -3.56 55.86
C THR A 18 -24.67 -4.27 54.87
N VAL A 19 -25.24 -4.90 53.84
CA VAL A 19 -24.56 -5.24 52.57
C VAL A 19 -25.60 -5.09 51.47
N ALA A 20 -25.56 -3.97 50.75
CA ALA A 20 -26.48 -3.72 49.65
C ALA A 20 -25.97 -4.44 48.38
N ALA A 21 -26.61 -5.56 48.06
CA ALA A 21 -26.71 -6.09 46.71
C ALA A 21 -28.17 -5.96 46.26
N ALA A 22 -28.43 -5.15 45.23
CA ALA A 22 -29.59 -5.30 44.37
C ALA A 22 -29.30 -4.58 43.04
N GLY A 23 -29.19 -5.36 41.97
CA GLY A 23 -29.14 -4.86 40.62
C GLY A 23 -30.49 -4.27 40.19
N VAL A 24 -30.42 -3.19 39.41
CA VAL A 24 -31.37 -2.86 38.34
C VAL A 24 -30.53 -2.33 37.18
N THR A 25 -30.77 -2.94 36.02
CA THR A 25 -30.34 -2.59 34.67
C THR A 25 -30.32 -1.09 34.36
N LEU A 26 -29.15 -0.59 33.93
CA LEU A 26 -29.06 0.58 33.04
C LEU A 26 -28.29 0.19 31.78
N ALA A 27 -28.97 -0.55 30.90
CA ALA A 27 -28.76 -0.36 29.47
C ALA A 27 -29.18 1.08 29.15
N GLY A 28 -28.24 1.95 28.77
CA GLY A 28 -28.54 3.34 28.42
C GLY A 28 -27.45 4.38 28.68
N GLY A 29 -26.29 4.01 29.25
CA GLY A 29 -25.24 4.96 29.65
C GLY A 29 -24.28 5.46 28.56
N TRP A 30 -24.49 5.15 27.27
CA TRP A 30 -23.56 5.54 26.19
C TRP A 30 -23.91 6.81 25.41
N ASN A 31 -24.93 7.58 25.81
CA ASN A 31 -25.41 8.72 25.00
C ASN A 31 -25.48 10.09 25.67
N VAL A 32 -24.93 10.31 26.87
CA VAL A 32 -25.01 11.64 27.54
C VAL A 32 -23.66 12.38 27.59
N ALA A 33 -22.54 11.73 27.29
CA ALA A 33 -21.25 12.42 27.13
C ALA A 33 -21.08 13.11 25.76
N ARG A 34 -22.05 12.97 24.84
CA ARG A 34 -22.04 13.57 23.49
C ARG A 34 -22.72 14.94 23.38
N MET A 35 -23.28 15.50 24.45
CA MET A 35 -24.05 16.75 24.39
C MET A 35 -23.43 17.94 25.14
N ALA A 36 -22.13 17.89 25.47
CA ALA A 36 -21.45 19.00 26.15
C ALA A 36 -20.05 19.34 25.59
N HIS A 37 -19.81 19.12 24.30
CA HIS A 37 -18.60 19.58 23.61
C HIS A 37 -18.94 20.30 22.29
N ALA A 38 -19.54 21.48 22.39
CA ALA A 38 -19.52 22.43 21.28
C ALA A 38 -18.12 23.07 21.18
N SER A 39 -17.17 22.32 20.61
CA SER A 39 -16.01 22.78 19.79
C SER A 39 -15.04 21.64 19.43
N VAL A 40 -15.47 20.37 19.35
CA VAL A 40 -14.60 19.33 18.77
C VAL A 40 -14.59 19.57 17.28
N ASP A 41 -13.40 19.79 16.72
CA ASP A 41 -13.22 19.81 15.29
C ASP A 41 -13.60 18.43 14.74
N ASP A 42 -14.83 18.27 14.26
CA ASP A 42 -15.40 17.01 13.74
C ASP A 42 -14.72 16.52 12.44
N ARG A 43 -13.66 17.21 11.99
CA ARG A 43 -12.89 16.81 10.81
C ARG A 43 -11.97 15.64 11.13
N LEU A 44 -11.94 14.66 10.22
CA LEU A 44 -10.92 13.61 10.24
C LEU A 44 -9.54 14.23 10.01
N LYS A 45 -8.60 13.91 10.89
CA LYS A 45 -7.22 14.38 10.85
C LYS A 45 -6.37 13.38 10.08
N ILE A 46 -5.63 13.88 9.09
CA ILE A 46 -4.73 13.05 8.29
C ILE A 46 -3.27 13.48 8.47
N ALA A 47 -2.35 12.51 8.40
CA ALA A 47 -0.91 12.76 8.33
C ALA A 47 -0.31 12.15 7.06
N LEU A 48 0.61 12.88 6.42
CA LEU A 48 1.34 12.39 5.25
C LEU A 48 2.72 11.89 5.65
N ILE A 49 3.07 10.68 5.24
CA ILE A 49 4.41 10.10 5.39
C ILE A 49 4.93 9.80 3.98
N GLY A 50 5.95 10.54 3.55
CA GLY A 50 6.45 10.55 2.18
C GLY A 50 5.90 11.73 1.37
N CYS A 51 6.63 12.85 1.39
CA CYS A 51 6.23 14.14 0.81
C CYS A 51 6.70 14.32 -0.64
N GLY A 52 6.82 13.23 -1.40
CA GLY A 52 7.12 13.25 -2.82
C GLY A 52 5.95 13.73 -3.68
N GLY A 53 6.11 13.66 -5.00
CA GLY A 53 5.05 14.05 -5.95
C GLY A 53 3.74 13.27 -5.76
N ARG A 54 3.84 11.94 -5.63
CA ARG A 54 2.66 11.08 -5.41
C ARG A 54 2.02 11.32 -4.04
N GLY A 55 2.79 11.45 -2.97
CA GLY A 55 2.25 11.74 -1.63
C GLY A 55 1.55 13.11 -1.54
N THR A 56 2.13 14.13 -2.18
CA THR A 56 1.49 15.45 -2.34
C THR A 56 0.20 15.33 -3.15
N GLY A 57 0.20 14.50 -4.20
CA GLY A 57 -0.98 14.15 -4.99
C GLY A 57 -2.06 13.47 -4.15
N ALA A 58 -1.74 12.47 -3.33
CA ALA A 58 -2.68 11.76 -2.49
C ALA A 58 -3.34 12.68 -1.45
N VAL A 59 -2.57 13.57 -0.80
CA VAL A 59 -3.16 14.60 0.07
C VAL A 59 -4.08 15.52 -0.71
N LYS A 60 -3.68 15.95 -1.91
CA LYS A 60 -4.52 16.78 -2.78
C LYS A 60 -5.83 16.06 -3.11
N ASN A 61 -5.76 14.81 -3.60
CA ASN A 61 -6.92 14.00 -3.95
C ASN A 61 -7.86 13.84 -2.76
N CYS A 62 -7.33 13.46 -1.59
CA CYS A 62 -8.11 13.33 -0.36
C CYS A 62 -8.78 14.65 0.06
N LEU A 63 -8.04 15.76 0.14
CA LEU A 63 -8.58 17.03 0.61
C LEU A 63 -9.55 17.68 -0.40
N GLN A 64 -9.47 17.35 -1.69
CA GLN A 64 -10.43 17.84 -2.69
C GLN A 64 -11.71 17.00 -2.75
N SER A 65 -11.58 15.68 -2.69
CA SER A 65 -12.70 14.75 -2.85
C SER A 65 -13.49 14.50 -1.57
N CYS A 66 -12.87 14.71 -0.41
CA CYS A 66 -13.48 14.42 0.89
C CYS A 66 -13.84 15.71 1.64
N GLU A 67 -15.10 15.79 2.09
CA GLU A 67 -15.54 16.81 3.03
C GLU A 67 -14.99 16.54 4.44
N ASN A 68 -14.94 17.54 5.31
CA ASN A 68 -14.56 17.38 6.73
C ASN A 68 -13.27 16.54 6.98
N VAL A 69 -12.22 16.83 6.21
CA VAL A 69 -10.88 16.28 6.40
C VAL A 69 -9.87 17.42 6.50
N LYS A 70 -8.83 17.28 7.34
CA LYS A 70 -7.71 18.23 7.43
C LYS A 70 -6.36 17.53 7.56
N LEU A 71 -5.33 18.09 6.94
CA LEU A 71 -3.94 17.65 7.10
C LEU A 71 -3.35 18.26 8.38
N ILE A 72 -2.80 17.42 9.27
CA ILE A 72 -2.31 17.85 10.58
C ILE A 72 -0.80 17.67 10.78
N ALA A 73 -0.15 16.83 9.99
CA ALA A 73 1.28 16.55 10.09
C ALA A 73 1.83 16.06 8.76
N VAL A 74 3.12 16.31 8.53
CA VAL A 74 3.86 15.74 7.40
C VAL A 74 5.20 15.19 7.87
N ALA A 75 5.66 14.11 7.25
CA ALA A 75 6.96 13.50 7.48
C ALA A 75 7.65 13.13 6.17
N ASP A 76 8.95 13.37 6.09
CA ASP A 76 9.82 12.91 5.00
C ASP A 76 11.25 12.73 5.50
N ALA A 77 12.02 11.83 4.89
CA ALA A 77 13.46 11.72 5.19
C ALA A 77 14.22 13.02 4.81
N PHE A 78 13.71 13.77 3.83
CA PHE A 78 14.33 15.00 3.32
C PHE A 78 13.45 16.23 3.57
N GLU A 79 13.96 17.18 4.37
CA GLU A 79 13.25 18.41 4.73
C GLU A 79 12.67 19.17 3.52
N ASN A 80 13.45 19.25 2.42
CA ASN A 80 13.03 19.95 1.22
C ASN A 80 11.75 19.35 0.59
N ASN A 81 11.55 18.03 0.67
CA ASN A 81 10.32 17.41 0.15
C ASN A 81 9.10 17.85 0.96
N ALA A 82 9.19 17.80 2.29
CA ALA A 82 8.12 18.24 3.18
C ALA A 82 7.76 19.72 2.96
N LYS A 83 8.78 20.60 2.88
CA LYS A 83 8.59 22.03 2.60
C LYS A 83 7.95 22.27 1.22
N MET A 84 8.42 21.59 0.18
CA MET A 84 7.87 21.73 -1.17
C MET A 84 6.42 21.24 -1.26
N SER A 85 6.10 20.11 -0.62
CA SER A 85 4.75 19.55 -0.58
C SER A 85 3.76 20.55 0.04
N LEU A 86 4.05 21.04 1.26
CA LEU A 86 3.22 22.03 1.93
C LEU A 86 3.09 23.33 1.13
N LYS A 87 4.18 23.80 0.49
CA LYS A 87 4.16 24.98 -0.37
C LYS A 87 3.23 24.78 -1.57
N GLN A 88 3.20 23.60 -2.18
CA GLN A 88 2.31 23.30 -3.30
C GLN A 88 0.85 23.22 -2.86
N LEU A 89 0.58 22.51 -1.76
CA LEU A 89 -0.79 22.33 -1.25
C LEU A 89 -1.40 23.66 -0.79
N ARG A 90 -0.63 24.51 -0.10
CA ARG A 90 -1.08 25.85 0.36
C ARG A 90 -1.37 26.84 -0.78
N LYS A 91 -0.93 26.55 -2.01
CA LYS A 91 -1.24 27.38 -3.18
C LYS A 91 -2.61 27.06 -3.80
N ILE A 92 -3.23 25.95 -3.43
CA ILE A 92 -4.53 25.54 -3.94
C ILE A 92 -5.58 26.13 -3.00
N GLU A 93 -6.38 27.07 -3.50
CA GLU A 93 -7.30 27.89 -2.70
C GLU A 93 -8.30 27.04 -1.90
N GLU A 94 -8.83 25.98 -2.50
CA GLU A 94 -9.82 25.10 -1.86
C GLU A 94 -9.20 24.19 -0.78
N ILE A 95 -7.88 23.97 -0.84
CA ILE A 95 -7.16 23.06 0.06
C ILE A 95 -6.48 23.83 1.19
N ALA A 96 -6.00 25.05 0.95
CA ALA A 96 -5.24 25.82 1.92
C ALA A 96 -5.93 25.94 3.31
N PRO A 97 -7.26 26.16 3.41
CA PRO A 97 -7.98 26.19 4.69
C PRO A 97 -8.03 24.84 5.43
N LYS A 98 -7.73 23.73 4.73
CA LYS A 98 -7.71 22.36 5.27
C LYS A 98 -6.31 21.93 5.74
N ILE A 99 -5.30 22.81 5.68
CA ILE A 99 -3.92 22.52 6.09
C ILE A 99 -3.64 23.13 7.48
N ASP A 100 -3.62 22.29 8.49
CA ASP A 100 -3.32 22.60 9.89
C ASP A 100 -1.96 21.98 10.28
N VAL A 101 -0.90 22.38 9.56
CA VAL A 101 0.46 21.87 9.74
C VAL A 101 1.40 23.01 10.15
N PRO A 102 1.52 23.31 11.45
CA PRO A 102 2.49 24.27 11.96
C PRO A 102 3.92 23.69 11.86
N PRO A 103 4.97 24.53 11.95
CA PRO A 103 6.35 24.10 11.77
C PRO A 103 6.78 22.89 12.63
N GLU A 104 6.29 22.79 13.85
CA GLU A 104 6.58 21.70 14.80
C GLU A 104 5.94 20.34 14.41
N ARG A 105 4.99 20.34 13.47
CA ARG A 105 4.39 19.12 12.88
C ARG A 105 4.91 18.82 11.48
N VAL A 106 6.10 19.33 11.17
CA VAL A 106 6.91 19.00 10.00
C VAL A 106 8.10 18.17 10.47
N PHE A 107 8.01 16.86 10.31
CA PHE A 107 9.00 15.91 10.83
C PHE A 107 9.98 15.48 9.73
N VAL A 108 11.26 15.35 10.09
CA VAL A 108 12.33 15.05 9.13
C VAL A 108 13.25 13.95 9.63
N GLY A 109 13.63 13.04 8.73
CA GLY A 109 14.56 11.94 8.99
C GLY A 109 13.91 10.55 8.93
N PHE A 110 14.70 9.51 9.18
CA PHE A 110 14.23 8.12 9.10
C PHE A 110 13.13 7.78 10.11
N ASP A 111 13.16 8.38 11.30
CA ASP A 111 12.16 8.14 12.35
C ASP A 111 10.95 9.09 12.29
N ALA A 112 10.94 10.04 11.34
CA ALA A 112 9.90 11.07 11.23
C ALA A 112 8.48 10.49 11.05
N TYR A 113 8.39 9.30 10.46
CA TYR A 113 7.12 8.60 10.28
C TYR A 113 6.42 8.30 11.62
N ARG A 114 7.18 7.94 12.67
CA ARG A 114 6.63 7.71 14.02
C ARG A 114 6.09 9.01 14.61
N GLN A 115 6.86 10.10 14.48
CA GLN A 115 6.46 11.41 14.96
C GLN A 115 5.16 11.92 14.29
N ALA A 116 4.99 11.67 13.00
CA ALA A 116 3.75 11.97 12.28
C ALA A 116 2.55 11.14 12.77
N ILE A 117 2.78 9.87 13.15
CA ILE A 117 1.74 9.00 13.75
C ILE A 117 1.42 9.47 15.18
N ASP A 118 2.43 9.84 15.96
CA ASP A 118 2.29 10.32 17.35
C ASP A 118 1.62 11.71 17.43
N ALA A 119 1.65 12.49 16.34
CA ALA A 119 0.90 13.75 16.22
C ALA A 119 -0.64 13.56 16.26
N GLY A 120 -1.12 12.32 16.33
CA GLY A 120 -2.52 11.98 16.57
C GLY A 120 -3.47 12.14 15.37
N PRO A 121 -3.10 11.73 14.14
CA PRO A 121 -4.05 11.62 13.05
C PRO A 121 -5.04 10.47 13.32
N ASP A 122 -6.15 10.48 12.59
CA ASP A 122 -7.10 9.38 12.49
C ASP A 122 -6.73 8.49 11.29
N VAL A 123 -6.21 9.10 10.22
CA VAL A 123 -5.76 8.41 9.00
C VAL A 123 -4.31 8.75 8.68
N VAL A 124 -3.51 7.74 8.35
CA VAL A 124 -2.14 7.92 7.87
C VAL A 124 -2.08 7.63 6.37
N LEU A 125 -1.51 8.57 5.60
CA LEU A 125 -1.26 8.42 4.16
C LEU A 125 0.20 8.03 3.96
N LEU A 126 0.43 6.79 3.52
CA LEU A 126 1.76 6.23 3.29
C LEU A 126 2.13 6.32 1.81
N ALA A 127 3.07 7.20 1.48
CA ALA A 127 3.54 7.45 0.11
C ALA A 127 5.08 7.47 0.00
N THR A 128 5.76 6.79 0.92
CA THR A 128 7.21 6.53 0.85
C THR A 128 7.52 5.44 -0.18
N PRO A 129 8.79 5.34 -0.64
CA PRO A 129 9.24 4.22 -1.45
C PRO A 129 8.77 2.87 -0.88
N PRO A 130 8.37 1.91 -1.74
CA PRO A 130 7.79 0.62 -1.35
C PRO A 130 8.57 -0.18 -0.30
N GLY A 131 9.90 -0.11 -0.29
CA GLY A 131 10.74 -0.80 0.70
C GLY A 131 10.35 -0.49 2.16
N PHE A 132 9.98 0.75 2.44
CA PHE A 132 9.57 1.16 3.79
C PHE A 132 8.14 0.76 4.15
N ARG A 133 7.37 0.25 3.19
CA ARG A 133 5.93 0.14 3.36
C ARG A 133 5.50 -0.82 4.46
N PRO A 134 6.06 -2.04 4.57
CA PRO A 134 5.70 -2.95 5.66
C PRO A 134 5.96 -2.32 7.04
N MET A 135 7.10 -1.65 7.23
CA MET A 135 7.46 -0.99 8.48
C MET A 135 6.51 0.16 8.85
N HIS A 136 6.24 1.05 7.89
CA HIS A 136 5.36 2.19 8.15
C HIS A 136 3.90 1.76 8.37
N TYR A 137 3.44 0.72 7.65
CA TYR A 137 2.11 0.17 7.83
C TYR A 137 1.95 -0.49 9.20
N ALA A 138 2.93 -1.29 9.64
CA ALA A 138 2.95 -1.90 10.96
C ALA A 138 2.88 -0.86 12.09
N ALA A 139 3.60 0.25 11.96
CA ALA A 139 3.53 1.32 12.95
C ALA A 139 2.18 2.02 12.98
N ALA A 140 1.58 2.31 11.82
CA ALA A 140 0.27 2.95 11.75
C ALA A 140 -0.84 2.06 12.34
N VAL A 141 -0.87 0.78 11.97
CA VAL A 141 -1.82 -0.20 12.50
C VAL A 141 -1.58 -0.45 13.99
N GLY A 142 -0.32 -0.56 14.42
CA GLY A 142 0.03 -0.69 15.84
C GLY A 142 -0.44 0.48 16.69
N ALA A 143 -0.53 1.68 16.11
CA ALA A 143 -1.07 2.88 16.74
C ALA A 143 -2.60 3.06 16.54
N GLY A 144 -3.30 2.05 16.01
CA GLY A 144 -4.76 2.07 15.82
C GLY A 144 -5.23 3.05 14.75
N LYS A 145 -4.42 3.30 13.70
CA LYS A 145 -4.72 4.30 12.68
C LYS A 145 -5.30 3.66 11.42
N HIS A 146 -6.29 4.31 10.82
CA HIS A 146 -6.71 3.97 9.46
C HIS A 146 -5.61 4.32 8.47
N VAL A 147 -5.55 3.61 7.34
CA VAL A 147 -4.44 3.74 6.41
C VAL A 147 -4.91 3.88 4.98
N PHE A 148 -4.46 4.95 4.33
CA PHE A 148 -4.27 4.94 2.89
C PHE A 148 -2.81 4.66 2.60
N MET A 149 -2.51 3.81 1.63
CA MET A 149 -1.14 3.54 1.26
C MET A 149 -1.01 3.40 -0.25
N GLU A 150 -0.02 4.02 -0.87
CA GLU A 150 0.28 3.79 -2.28
C GLU A 150 0.60 2.30 -2.59
N LYS A 151 0.52 1.88 -3.83
CA LYS A 151 1.23 0.65 -4.21
C LYS A 151 2.75 0.93 -4.26
N PRO A 152 3.59 -0.09 -4.44
CA PRO A 152 3.47 -1.45 -3.92
C PRO A 152 3.52 -1.55 -2.39
N CYS A 153 3.03 -2.68 -1.86
CA CYS A 153 2.95 -2.98 -0.42
C CYS A 153 4.22 -3.60 0.17
N CYS A 154 5.04 -4.26 -0.65
CA CYS A 154 6.26 -4.94 -0.25
C CYS A 154 7.19 -5.12 -1.46
N VAL A 155 8.50 -5.25 -1.22
CA VAL A 155 9.52 -5.47 -2.27
C VAL A 155 10.17 -6.84 -2.23
N ASP A 156 9.92 -7.62 -1.17
CA ASP A 156 10.58 -8.89 -0.86
C ASP A 156 9.65 -9.82 -0.06
N ALA A 157 10.09 -11.06 0.18
CA ALA A 157 9.29 -12.07 0.88
C ALA A 157 9.12 -11.79 2.38
N PRO A 158 10.15 -11.38 3.14
CA PRO A 158 9.96 -10.97 4.54
C PRO A 158 8.98 -9.81 4.69
N GLY A 159 9.07 -8.80 3.82
CA GLY A 159 8.14 -7.68 3.78
C GLY A 159 6.71 -8.11 3.47
N PHE A 160 6.50 -9.04 2.54
CA PHE A 160 5.18 -9.62 2.27
C PHE A 160 4.60 -10.33 3.51
N ARG A 161 5.37 -11.20 4.17
CA ARG A 161 4.91 -11.93 5.37
C ARG A 161 4.54 -10.96 6.49
N SER A 162 5.40 -9.99 6.78
CA SER A 162 5.16 -8.97 7.81
C SER A 162 3.94 -8.09 7.48
N PHE A 163 3.77 -7.72 6.21
CA PHE A 163 2.60 -6.98 5.76
C PHE A 163 1.31 -7.78 5.99
N MET A 164 1.28 -9.06 5.63
CA MET A 164 0.11 -9.92 5.79
C MET A 164 -0.27 -10.13 7.26
N GLU A 165 0.71 -10.23 8.16
CA GLU A 165 0.47 -10.25 9.61
C GLU A 165 -0.13 -8.94 10.10
N THR A 166 0.45 -7.82 9.68
CA THR A 166 -0.08 -6.48 10.00
C THR A 166 -1.51 -6.30 9.48
N ASN A 167 -1.79 -6.82 8.28
CA ASN A 167 -3.12 -6.69 7.68
C ASN A 167 -4.20 -7.47 8.45
N LYS A 168 -3.85 -8.64 9.00
CA LYS A 168 -4.73 -9.40 9.89
C LYS A 168 -5.03 -8.61 11.17
N LEU A 169 -4.02 -7.93 11.72
CA LEU A 169 -4.21 -7.07 12.89
C LEU A 169 -5.13 -5.88 12.57
N ALA A 170 -4.98 -5.26 11.40
CA ALA A 170 -5.86 -4.18 10.96
C ALA A 170 -7.33 -4.63 10.89
N ASP A 171 -7.60 -5.82 10.34
CA ASP A 171 -8.94 -6.43 10.35
C ASP A 171 -9.47 -6.69 11.76
N GLN A 172 -8.63 -7.19 12.67
CA GLN A 172 -9.01 -7.46 14.07
C GLN A 172 -9.38 -6.18 14.83
N GLN A 173 -8.74 -5.07 14.49
CA GLN A 173 -9.00 -3.75 15.07
C GLN A 173 -10.10 -2.96 14.34
N ASP A 174 -10.73 -3.56 13.32
CA ASP A 174 -11.69 -2.91 12.41
C ASP A 174 -11.16 -1.60 11.77
N LEU A 175 -9.85 -1.55 11.53
CA LEU A 175 -9.22 -0.43 10.84
C LEU A 175 -9.50 -0.50 9.34
N LYS A 176 -9.81 0.66 8.76
CA LYS A 176 -10.03 0.79 7.33
C LYS A 176 -8.71 0.99 6.60
N VAL A 177 -8.51 0.22 5.55
CA VAL A 177 -7.25 0.15 4.80
C VAL A 177 -7.55 0.21 3.31
N VAL A 178 -6.99 1.21 2.63
CA VAL A 178 -7.04 1.33 1.18
C VAL A 178 -5.62 1.33 0.62
N VAL A 179 -5.42 0.56 -0.45
CA VAL A 179 -4.18 0.52 -1.22
C VAL A 179 -4.40 1.27 -2.53
N GLY A 180 -3.41 2.06 -2.98
CA GLY A 180 -3.41 2.89 -4.19
C GLY A 180 -3.44 2.10 -5.52
N LEU A 181 -4.25 1.05 -5.57
CA LEU A 181 -4.63 0.29 -6.76
C LEU A 181 -5.88 0.93 -7.38
N GLN A 182 -5.77 2.22 -7.71
CA GLN A 182 -6.89 3.11 -8.09
C GLN A 182 -7.90 2.52 -9.12
N ARG A 183 -7.47 1.59 -9.99
CA ARG A 183 -8.36 0.90 -10.95
C ARG A 183 -9.46 0.10 -10.26
N ARG A 184 -9.24 -0.39 -9.02
CA ARG A 184 -10.26 -1.07 -8.21
C ARG A 184 -11.37 -0.16 -7.70
N HIS A 185 -11.14 1.16 -7.75
CA HIS A 185 -12.08 2.18 -7.31
C HIS A 185 -12.70 2.96 -8.49
N SER A 186 -12.42 2.55 -9.73
CA SER A 186 -12.99 3.14 -10.94
C SER A 186 -14.24 2.38 -11.37
N ASP A 187 -15.35 3.10 -11.57
CA ASP A 187 -16.64 2.52 -11.97
C ASP A 187 -16.54 1.71 -13.28
N GLU A 188 -15.74 2.18 -14.23
CA GLU A 188 -15.50 1.51 -15.51
C GLU A 188 -14.89 0.11 -15.30
N PHE A 189 -13.90 0.01 -14.43
CA PHE A 189 -13.22 -1.25 -14.13
C PHE A 189 -14.10 -2.17 -13.30
N LEU A 190 -14.79 -1.63 -12.28
CA LEU A 190 -15.71 -2.39 -11.45
C LEU A 190 -16.77 -3.11 -12.31
N GLY A 191 -17.39 -2.40 -13.26
CA GLY A 191 -18.36 -2.99 -14.18
C GLY A 191 -17.75 -4.08 -15.07
N LYS A 192 -16.65 -3.77 -15.78
CA LYS A 192 -16.01 -4.72 -16.71
C LYS A 192 -15.49 -5.98 -16.03
N VAL A 193 -14.85 -5.85 -14.86
CA VAL A 193 -14.35 -7.00 -14.12
C VAL A 193 -15.50 -7.85 -13.60
N LYS A 194 -16.57 -7.22 -13.11
CA LYS A 194 -17.79 -7.93 -12.71
C LYS A 194 -18.38 -8.71 -13.88
N ASP A 195 -18.52 -8.10 -15.06
CA ASP A 195 -19.06 -8.76 -16.25
C ASP A 195 -18.22 -9.99 -16.67
N ILE A 196 -16.89 -9.89 -16.56
CA ILE A 196 -16.00 -11.04 -16.83
C ILE A 196 -16.22 -12.14 -15.80
N GLN A 197 -16.25 -11.80 -14.52
CA GLN A 197 -16.45 -12.76 -13.42
C GLN A 197 -17.85 -13.42 -13.44
N ASP A 198 -18.86 -12.71 -13.95
CA ASP A 198 -20.20 -13.24 -14.21
C ASP A 198 -20.26 -14.17 -15.44
N GLY A 199 -19.13 -14.39 -16.13
CA GLY A 199 -18.99 -15.39 -17.19
C GLY A 199 -19.21 -14.89 -18.61
N SER A 200 -19.15 -13.58 -18.85
CA SER A 200 -19.29 -12.99 -20.20
C SER A 200 -18.27 -13.54 -21.21
N LEU A 201 -17.06 -13.91 -20.75
CA LEU A 201 -16.02 -14.52 -21.59
C LEU A 201 -15.94 -16.05 -21.47
N GLY A 202 -16.77 -16.67 -20.61
CA GLY A 202 -16.63 -18.09 -20.24
C GLY A 202 -15.34 -18.37 -19.47
N ASP A 203 -14.85 -19.61 -19.55
CA ASP A 203 -13.60 -20.00 -18.90
C ASP A 203 -12.41 -19.23 -19.49
N LEU A 204 -11.59 -18.64 -18.61
CA LEU A 204 -10.45 -17.83 -18.99
C LEU A 204 -9.26 -18.72 -19.38
N THR A 205 -8.72 -18.51 -20.58
CA THR A 205 -7.62 -19.32 -21.13
C THR A 205 -6.28 -18.61 -21.06
N LEU A 206 -6.27 -17.28 -21.21
CA LEU A 206 -5.07 -16.46 -21.23
C LEU A 206 -5.37 -15.04 -20.76
N MET A 207 -4.46 -14.46 -19.99
CA MET A 207 -4.39 -13.03 -19.74
C MET A 207 -3.09 -12.46 -20.29
N ARG A 208 -3.10 -11.21 -20.73
CA ARG A 208 -1.89 -10.48 -21.12
C ARG A 208 -1.84 -9.14 -20.42
N ALA A 209 -0.69 -8.77 -19.89
CA ALA A 209 -0.47 -7.52 -19.17
C ALA A 209 0.74 -6.78 -19.75
N TYR A 210 0.57 -5.51 -20.10
CA TYR A 210 1.63 -4.69 -20.70
C TYR A 210 1.88 -3.39 -19.92
N TRP A 211 3.14 -3.13 -19.55
CA TRP A 211 3.62 -1.80 -19.15
C TRP A 211 4.91 -1.47 -19.89
N ASN A 212 4.75 -1.12 -21.16
CA ASN A 212 5.83 -0.81 -22.07
C ASN A 212 5.87 0.70 -22.32
N GLY A 213 6.97 1.34 -21.94
CA GLY A 213 7.16 2.78 -22.04
C GLY A 213 8.62 3.18 -22.17
N GLY A 214 8.86 4.47 -21.96
CA GLY A 214 10.19 5.08 -21.95
C GLY A 214 10.86 5.04 -20.57
N PRO A 215 12.11 5.55 -20.49
CA PRO A 215 12.84 5.62 -19.23
C PRO A 215 12.20 6.62 -18.26
N ILE A 216 12.50 6.44 -16.99
CA ILE A 216 12.15 7.35 -15.90
C ILE A 216 13.31 8.31 -15.59
N TRP A 217 13.00 9.33 -14.80
CA TRP A 217 13.97 10.30 -14.33
C TRP A 217 15.16 9.64 -13.59
N ILE A 218 16.32 10.27 -13.70
CA ILE A 218 17.53 9.96 -12.93
C ILE A 218 18.07 11.28 -12.38
N ARG A 219 18.45 11.29 -11.10
CA ARG A 219 19.11 12.44 -10.47
C ARG A 219 20.60 12.17 -10.44
N ARG A 220 21.38 13.08 -11.04
CA ARG A 220 22.84 13.00 -11.04
C ARG A 220 23.37 12.99 -9.61
N ARG A 221 24.32 12.09 -9.32
CA ARG A 221 25.04 12.01 -8.05
C ARG A 221 25.75 13.34 -7.76
N LYS A 222 25.66 13.81 -6.52
CA LYS A 222 26.45 14.93 -6.03
C LYS A 222 27.60 14.42 -5.16
N PRO A 223 28.78 15.09 -5.15
CA PRO A 223 29.96 14.60 -4.44
C PRO A 223 29.76 14.35 -2.94
N GLU A 224 28.90 15.12 -2.28
CA GLU A 224 28.65 15.07 -0.85
C GLU A 224 27.66 13.97 -0.41
N GLN A 225 27.02 13.29 -1.36
CA GLN A 225 25.98 12.31 -1.04
C GLN A 225 26.59 11.00 -0.55
N THR A 226 26.11 10.54 0.60
CA THR A 226 26.29 9.15 1.00
C THR A 226 25.57 8.22 0.03
N GLU A 227 25.94 6.94 0.06
CA GLU A 227 25.30 5.95 -0.80
C GLU A 227 23.81 5.79 -0.47
N MET A 228 23.46 5.73 0.82
CA MET A 228 22.06 5.73 1.26
C MET A 228 21.27 6.94 0.73
N GLU A 229 21.81 8.16 0.85
CA GLU A 229 21.13 9.36 0.34
C GLU A 229 20.95 9.30 -1.19
N TYR A 230 21.99 8.89 -1.92
CA TYR A 230 21.94 8.76 -3.36
C TYR A 230 20.83 7.80 -3.79
N GLN A 231 20.78 6.61 -3.18
CA GLN A 231 19.77 5.60 -3.50
C GLN A 231 18.37 6.05 -3.13
N MET A 232 18.14 6.64 -1.96
CA MET A 232 16.83 7.16 -1.59
C MET A 232 16.35 8.28 -2.52
N ARG A 233 17.26 9.11 -3.02
CA ARG A 233 16.93 10.13 -4.04
C ARG A 233 16.73 9.54 -5.42
N ASN A 234 17.29 8.36 -5.71
CA ASN A 234 17.10 7.62 -6.96
C ASN A 234 16.33 6.32 -6.75
N TRP A 235 15.39 6.32 -5.80
CA TRP A 235 14.79 5.12 -5.21
C TRP A 235 14.24 4.12 -6.23
N TYR A 236 13.78 4.60 -7.37
CA TYR A 236 13.26 3.80 -8.46
C TYR A 236 14.26 2.79 -9.03
N HIS A 237 15.55 3.07 -8.91
CA HIS A 237 16.61 2.27 -9.54
C HIS A 237 17.26 1.27 -8.59
N PHE A 238 16.70 1.08 -7.38
CA PHE A 238 17.25 0.18 -6.37
C PHE A 238 16.18 -0.79 -5.87
N VAL A 239 16.46 -2.10 -5.96
CA VAL A 239 15.53 -3.18 -5.59
C VAL A 239 14.97 -3.00 -4.17
N TRP A 240 15.80 -2.66 -3.18
CA TRP A 240 15.32 -2.51 -1.80
C TRP A 240 14.31 -1.37 -1.59
N LEU A 241 14.31 -0.37 -2.47
CA LEU A 241 13.39 0.76 -2.41
C LEU A 241 12.18 0.59 -3.32
N CYS A 242 12.41 0.10 -4.54
CA CYS A 242 11.44 0.06 -5.64
C CYS A 242 10.93 -1.35 -5.94
N GLY A 243 11.80 -2.35 -5.76
CA GLY A 243 11.62 -3.74 -6.16
C GLY A 243 11.58 -3.98 -7.67
N ASP A 244 12.21 -3.08 -8.45
CA ASP A 244 12.23 -3.05 -9.93
C ASP A 244 10.93 -2.51 -10.55
N HIS A 245 10.97 -2.06 -11.80
CA HIS A 245 9.83 -1.49 -12.52
C HIS A 245 8.69 -2.49 -12.76
N VAL A 246 8.97 -3.80 -12.78
CA VAL A 246 7.94 -4.85 -12.78
C VAL A 246 7.06 -4.74 -11.53
N LEU A 247 7.63 -4.34 -10.40
CA LEU A 247 6.90 -4.09 -9.17
C LEU A 247 6.33 -2.68 -9.15
N GLU A 248 7.14 -1.64 -9.30
CA GLU A 248 6.66 -0.28 -9.04
C GLU A 248 5.57 0.15 -10.03
N GLN A 249 5.77 -0.07 -11.33
CA GLN A 249 4.86 0.41 -12.36
C GLN A 249 3.83 -0.64 -12.75
N HIS A 250 4.34 -1.83 -13.08
CA HIS A 250 3.55 -2.86 -13.74
C HIS A 250 2.59 -3.58 -12.79
N VAL A 251 2.75 -3.44 -11.46
CA VAL A 251 1.83 -3.98 -10.45
C VAL A 251 0.37 -3.61 -10.71
N HIS A 252 0.07 -2.43 -11.27
CA HIS A 252 -1.31 -2.09 -11.61
C HIS A 252 -1.93 -3.07 -12.61
N ASN A 253 -1.16 -3.53 -13.60
CA ASN A 253 -1.65 -4.42 -14.64
C ASN A 253 -1.74 -5.86 -14.13
N LEU A 254 -0.74 -6.26 -13.34
CA LEU A 254 -0.74 -7.55 -12.65
C LEU A 254 -1.92 -7.64 -11.69
N ASP A 255 -2.23 -6.56 -10.96
CA ASP A 255 -3.38 -6.48 -10.08
C ASP A 255 -4.71 -6.65 -10.82
N VAL A 256 -4.90 -5.99 -11.96
CA VAL A 256 -6.13 -6.15 -12.75
C VAL A 256 -6.30 -7.60 -13.20
N CYS A 257 -5.24 -8.27 -13.65
CA CYS A 257 -5.33 -9.67 -14.05
C CYS A 257 -5.60 -10.59 -12.85
N ASN A 258 -4.93 -10.38 -11.71
CA ASN A 258 -5.23 -11.11 -10.47
C ASN A 258 -6.68 -10.87 -10.03
N TRP A 259 -7.18 -9.64 -10.15
CA TRP A 259 -8.55 -9.28 -9.81
C TRP A 259 -9.57 -9.98 -10.71
N VAL A 260 -9.38 -9.91 -12.03
CA VAL A 260 -10.22 -10.63 -13.00
C VAL A 260 -10.26 -12.12 -12.68
N LYS A 261 -9.12 -12.72 -12.36
CA LYS A 261 -9.03 -14.14 -12.00
C LYS A 261 -9.62 -14.45 -10.62
N GLY A 262 -9.62 -13.49 -9.70
CA GLY A 262 -10.05 -13.65 -8.31
C GLY A 262 -9.00 -14.30 -7.41
N GLU A 263 -7.76 -14.47 -7.87
CA GLU A 263 -6.65 -15.11 -7.15
C GLU A 263 -5.30 -14.59 -7.67
N HIS A 264 -4.21 -15.02 -7.05
CA HIS A 264 -2.83 -14.76 -7.50
C HIS A 264 -2.24 -16.01 -8.18
N PRO A 265 -1.20 -15.88 -9.00
CA PRO A 265 -0.53 -17.04 -9.59
C PRO A 265 0.20 -17.89 -8.53
N VAL A 266 0.42 -19.16 -8.85
CA VAL A 266 1.16 -20.13 -8.02
C VAL A 266 2.60 -20.35 -8.49
N GLU A 267 2.94 -19.88 -9.69
CA GLU A 267 4.26 -20.02 -10.30
C GLU A 267 4.53 -18.88 -11.29
N ALA A 268 5.81 -18.51 -11.44
CA ALA A 268 6.29 -17.66 -12.52
C ALA A 268 7.59 -18.20 -13.13
N ASN A 269 7.75 -18.02 -14.43
CA ASN A 269 9.02 -18.16 -15.15
C ASN A 269 9.17 -16.99 -16.13
N GLY A 270 10.40 -16.63 -16.51
CA GLY A 270 10.56 -15.50 -17.41
C GLY A 270 12.00 -15.16 -17.79
N MET A 271 12.13 -14.10 -18.57
CA MET A 271 13.39 -13.53 -19.01
C MET A 271 13.38 -12.01 -18.83
N GLY A 272 14.54 -11.43 -18.54
CA GLY A 272 14.70 -10.00 -18.35
C GLY A 272 16.17 -9.61 -18.42
N SER A 273 16.42 -8.30 -18.46
CA SER A 273 17.77 -7.77 -18.68
C SER A 273 17.81 -6.26 -18.47
N CYS A 274 19.03 -5.74 -18.38
CA CYS A 274 19.34 -4.32 -18.43
C CYS A 274 20.18 -4.05 -19.70
N HIS A 275 19.57 -3.52 -20.76
CA HIS A 275 20.21 -3.29 -22.05
C HIS A 275 20.56 -1.82 -22.32
N VAL A 276 19.65 -0.90 -22.00
CA VAL A 276 19.74 0.52 -22.37
C VAL A 276 20.01 1.44 -21.20
N ARG A 277 19.80 0.99 -19.95
CA ARG A 277 20.27 1.77 -18.80
C ARG A 277 21.79 1.64 -18.73
N ASP A 278 22.46 2.78 -18.73
CA ASP A 278 23.89 2.83 -18.40
C ASP A 278 24.06 2.34 -16.96
N ASN A 279 24.70 1.20 -16.74
CA ASN A 279 24.89 0.65 -15.39
C ASN A 279 25.86 1.52 -14.55
N ARG A 280 26.54 2.50 -15.17
CA ARG A 280 27.46 3.42 -14.48
C ARG A 280 26.68 4.39 -13.61
N GLY A 281 26.54 4.02 -12.34
CA GLY A 281 25.98 4.86 -11.30
C GLY A 281 24.46 4.99 -11.31
N VAL A 282 23.72 4.36 -12.22
CA VAL A 282 22.26 4.56 -12.32
C VAL A 282 21.47 3.72 -11.32
N GLY A 283 21.82 2.43 -11.16
CA GLY A 283 21.18 1.54 -10.18
C GLY A 283 21.30 0.07 -10.57
N GLN A 284 20.49 -0.80 -9.95
CA GLN A 284 20.65 -2.26 -9.98
C GLN A 284 19.41 -3.01 -10.50
N ILE A 285 18.64 -2.39 -11.40
CA ILE A 285 17.37 -2.95 -11.90
C ILE A 285 17.42 -3.21 -13.39
N TYR A 286 16.57 -4.14 -13.85
CA TYR A 286 16.37 -4.38 -15.26
C TYR A 286 15.61 -3.23 -15.95
N ASP A 287 15.69 -3.18 -17.27
CA ASP A 287 14.86 -2.29 -18.10
C ASP A 287 13.81 -3.03 -18.93
N ASN A 288 13.80 -4.36 -18.85
CA ASN A 288 12.74 -5.17 -19.44
C ASN A 288 12.52 -6.48 -18.66
N HIS A 289 11.25 -6.90 -18.59
CA HIS A 289 10.85 -8.23 -18.16
C HIS A 289 9.78 -8.79 -19.11
N PHE A 290 9.88 -10.09 -19.37
CA PHE A 290 8.78 -10.91 -19.87
C PHE A 290 8.59 -12.08 -18.90
N VAL A 291 7.37 -12.21 -18.37
CA VAL A 291 7.03 -13.19 -17.33
C VAL A 291 5.80 -13.97 -17.77
N GLU A 292 5.89 -15.30 -17.71
CA GLU A 292 4.74 -16.19 -17.71
C GLU A 292 4.37 -16.52 -16.27
N PHE A 293 3.15 -16.18 -15.89
CA PHE A 293 2.56 -16.57 -14.61
C PHE A 293 1.55 -17.70 -14.83
N THR A 294 1.55 -18.67 -13.91
CA THR A 294 0.62 -19.81 -13.92
C THR A 294 -0.30 -19.72 -12.71
N TYR A 295 -1.61 -19.75 -12.94
CA TYR A 295 -2.62 -19.84 -11.88
C TYR A 295 -2.90 -21.29 -11.51
N LYS A 296 -3.61 -21.51 -10.39
CA LYS A 296 -3.83 -22.84 -9.83
C LYS A 296 -4.58 -23.78 -10.79
N ASP A 297 -5.48 -23.23 -11.60
CA ASP A 297 -6.25 -23.96 -12.61
C ASP A 297 -5.50 -24.16 -13.95
N GLY A 298 -4.26 -23.68 -14.03
CA GLY A 298 -3.43 -23.77 -15.24
C GLY A 298 -3.59 -22.59 -16.20
N THR A 299 -4.51 -21.64 -15.96
CA THR A 299 -4.61 -20.41 -16.75
C THR A 299 -3.28 -19.67 -16.73
N LYS A 300 -2.90 -19.10 -17.88
CA LYS A 300 -1.64 -18.37 -18.04
C LYS A 300 -1.87 -16.86 -18.07
N MET A 301 -0.93 -16.12 -17.50
CA MET A 301 -0.80 -14.68 -17.73
C MET A 301 0.58 -14.36 -18.32
N TYR A 302 0.60 -13.82 -19.53
CA TYR A 302 1.82 -13.30 -20.14
C TYR A 302 1.97 -11.81 -19.84
N SER A 303 3.02 -11.48 -19.12
CA SER A 303 3.30 -10.15 -18.61
C SER A 303 4.55 -9.60 -19.28
N GLN A 304 4.48 -8.38 -19.82
CA GLN A 304 5.61 -7.67 -20.37
C GLN A 304 5.69 -6.26 -19.79
N CYS A 305 6.87 -5.87 -19.29
CA CYS A 305 7.15 -4.48 -18.98
C CYS A 305 8.53 -4.07 -19.50
N ARG A 306 8.66 -2.79 -19.87
CA ARG A 306 9.87 -2.25 -20.50
C ARG A 306 10.00 -0.74 -20.30
N GLN A 307 11.22 -0.26 -20.10
CA GLN A 307 11.61 1.15 -20.10
C GLN A 307 12.71 1.41 -21.15
N GLN A 308 12.35 1.42 -22.43
CA GLN A 308 13.28 1.67 -23.54
C GLN A 308 12.68 2.73 -24.48
N PRO A 309 13.38 3.84 -24.77
CA PRO A 309 12.83 4.91 -25.60
C PRO A 309 12.65 4.47 -27.06
N ASN A 310 11.76 5.13 -27.80
CA ASN A 310 11.56 4.94 -29.24
C ASN A 310 11.19 3.50 -29.66
N THR A 311 10.39 2.82 -28.84
CA THR A 311 9.90 1.45 -29.08
C THR A 311 8.37 1.38 -28.91
N TRP A 312 7.76 0.23 -29.23
CA TRP A 312 6.31 0.04 -29.12
C TRP A 312 5.81 0.18 -27.67
N ASN A 313 4.85 1.08 -27.42
CA ASN A 313 4.31 1.35 -26.09
C ASN A 313 2.91 0.77 -25.90
N SER A 314 2.64 0.27 -24.70
CA SER A 314 1.32 -0.17 -24.28
C SER A 314 1.24 -0.21 -22.76
N VAL A 315 0.17 0.36 -22.21
CA VAL A 315 -0.24 0.17 -20.83
C VAL A 315 -1.66 -0.39 -20.89
N THR A 316 -1.80 -1.72 -20.93
CA THR A 316 -3.08 -2.38 -21.24
C THR A 316 -3.12 -3.79 -20.63
N GLN A 317 -4.32 -4.33 -20.41
CA GLN A 317 -4.53 -5.75 -20.17
C GLN A 317 -5.50 -6.35 -21.20
N PHE A 318 -5.29 -7.60 -21.57
CA PHE A 318 -6.20 -8.35 -22.43
C PHE A 318 -6.60 -9.64 -21.74
N ILE A 319 -7.89 -9.89 -21.65
CA ILE A 319 -8.48 -11.08 -21.04
C ILE A 319 -9.08 -11.93 -22.15
N HIS A 320 -8.70 -13.21 -22.22
CA HIS A 320 -9.18 -14.14 -23.23
C HIS A 320 -9.89 -15.30 -22.54
N GLY A 321 -11.10 -15.61 -23.01
CA GLY A 321 -11.87 -16.77 -22.60
C GLY A 321 -12.47 -17.50 -23.79
N VAL A 322 -13.09 -18.64 -23.53
CA VAL A 322 -13.65 -19.51 -24.58
C VAL A 322 -14.80 -18.88 -25.38
N LYS A 323 -15.43 -17.81 -24.88
CA LYS A 323 -16.52 -17.08 -25.56
C LYS A 323 -16.07 -15.77 -26.20
N GLY A 324 -14.82 -15.35 -26.03
CA GLY A 324 -14.32 -14.10 -26.59
C GLY A 324 -13.16 -13.50 -25.80
N SER A 325 -12.85 -12.23 -26.08
CA SER A 325 -11.82 -11.49 -25.38
C SER A 325 -12.25 -10.07 -25.07
N MET A 326 -11.63 -9.47 -24.05
CA MET A 326 -11.85 -8.10 -23.63
C MET A 326 -10.52 -7.38 -23.42
N GLU A 327 -10.44 -6.14 -23.89
CA GLU A 327 -9.36 -5.21 -23.56
C GLU A 327 -9.77 -4.34 -22.36
N LEU A 328 -8.89 -4.27 -21.37
CA LEU A 328 -8.99 -3.35 -20.23
C LEU A 328 -7.89 -2.28 -20.37
N PRO A 329 -8.24 -0.99 -20.45
CA PRO A 329 -7.28 0.08 -20.70
C PRO A 329 -6.30 0.26 -19.55
N GLY A 330 -5.19 0.96 -19.75
CA GLY A 330 -4.21 1.23 -18.68
C GLY A 330 -4.66 2.25 -17.63
N HIS A 331 -5.68 3.03 -17.93
CA HIS A 331 -6.14 4.12 -17.08
C HIS A 331 -7.65 4.09 -17.02
N GLY A 332 -8.19 4.00 -15.81
CA GLY A 332 -9.59 4.29 -15.55
C GLY A 332 -9.78 5.78 -15.34
N GLN A 333 -11.01 6.25 -15.47
CA GLN A 333 -11.39 7.57 -14.98
C GLN A 333 -11.43 7.53 -13.44
N ASP A 334 -11.35 8.71 -12.80
CA ASP A 334 -11.68 9.02 -11.39
C ASP A 334 -11.08 8.21 -10.21
N GLY A 335 -10.36 7.11 -10.44
CA GLY A 335 -9.96 6.18 -9.38
C GLY A 335 -9.12 6.77 -8.24
N TYR A 336 -8.29 7.78 -8.52
CA TYR A 336 -7.47 8.45 -7.49
C TYR A 336 -8.28 9.23 -6.45
N ASP A 337 -9.42 9.80 -6.85
CA ASP A 337 -10.28 10.51 -5.90
C ASP A 337 -11.19 9.49 -5.19
N ARG A 338 -11.70 8.51 -5.94
CA ARG A 338 -12.60 7.46 -5.43
C ARG A 338 -11.97 6.60 -4.34
N GLU A 339 -10.69 6.27 -4.43
CA GLU A 339 -10.01 5.48 -3.39
C GLU A 339 -9.98 6.20 -2.03
N HIS A 340 -9.84 7.53 -2.03
CA HIS A 340 -9.90 8.33 -0.80
C HIS A 340 -11.33 8.48 -0.29
N VAL A 341 -12.30 8.71 -1.18
CA VAL A 341 -13.73 8.76 -0.81
C VAL A 341 -14.16 7.44 -0.16
N ALA A 342 -13.82 6.31 -0.77
CA ALA A 342 -14.15 4.99 -0.24
C ALA A 342 -13.57 4.78 1.17
N LEU A 343 -12.32 5.19 1.40
CA LEU A 343 -11.69 5.11 2.73
C LEU A 343 -12.43 5.98 3.75
N ILE A 344 -12.67 7.25 3.44
CA ILE A 344 -13.28 8.20 4.38
C ILE A 344 -14.73 7.83 4.68
N ASP A 345 -15.49 7.39 3.68
CA ASP A 345 -16.86 6.91 3.86
C ASP A 345 -16.90 5.64 4.70
N ALA A 346 -15.96 4.71 4.50
CA ALA A 346 -15.89 3.50 5.31
C ALA A 346 -15.61 3.78 6.79
N ILE A 347 -14.75 4.76 7.07
CA ILE A 347 -14.46 5.22 8.43
C ILE A 347 -15.73 5.82 9.07
N ARG A 348 -16.40 6.72 8.36
CA ARG A 348 -17.59 7.42 8.86
C ARG A 348 -18.78 6.50 9.11
N ASN A 349 -18.99 5.58 8.18
CA ASN A 349 -20.14 4.68 8.21
C ASN A 349 -19.85 3.40 9.01
N GLY A 350 -18.62 3.21 9.47
CA GLY A 350 -18.20 1.97 10.14
C GLY A 350 -18.29 0.74 9.24
N THR A 351 -18.22 0.91 7.91
CA THR A 351 -18.28 -0.23 6.98
C THR A 351 -16.91 -0.90 6.91
N LYS A 352 -16.91 -2.21 6.67
CA LYS A 352 -15.65 -2.96 6.51
C LYS A 352 -15.00 -2.60 5.17
N LEU A 353 -13.73 -2.22 5.19
CA LEU A 353 -12.93 -1.96 4.00
C LEU A 353 -11.46 -2.23 4.28
N ASN A 354 -10.89 -3.25 3.63
CA ASN A 354 -9.49 -3.59 3.77
C ASN A 354 -8.93 -4.18 2.47
N ASP A 355 -8.24 -3.33 1.70
CA ASP A 355 -7.62 -3.68 0.42
C ASP A 355 -6.27 -4.40 0.59
N GLY A 356 -5.75 -4.52 1.81
CA GLY A 356 -4.37 -4.93 2.05
C GLY A 356 -4.05 -6.34 1.53
N TRP A 357 -5.00 -7.27 1.52
CA TRP A 357 -4.79 -8.60 0.92
C TRP A 357 -4.50 -8.51 -0.58
N HIS A 358 -5.33 -7.77 -1.32
CA HIS A 358 -5.14 -7.57 -2.75
C HIS A 358 -3.88 -6.76 -3.04
N GLY A 359 -3.61 -5.71 -2.26
CA GLY A 359 -2.39 -4.91 -2.39
C GLY A 359 -1.11 -5.73 -2.21
N ALA A 360 -1.06 -6.55 -1.16
CA ALA A 360 0.08 -7.41 -0.86
C ALA A 360 0.26 -8.51 -1.90
N THR A 361 -0.81 -9.21 -2.28
CA THR A 361 -0.72 -10.30 -3.27
C THR A 361 -0.37 -9.77 -4.65
N SER A 362 -0.92 -8.66 -5.10
CA SER A 362 -0.54 -8.05 -6.39
C SER A 362 0.91 -7.56 -6.39
N SER A 363 1.38 -6.98 -5.28
CA SER A 363 2.80 -6.63 -5.12
C SER A 363 3.68 -7.89 -5.18
N PHE A 364 3.29 -8.96 -4.49
CA PHE A 364 4.07 -10.18 -4.46
C PHE A 364 4.04 -10.97 -5.78
N THR A 365 2.97 -10.86 -6.60
CA THR A 365 2.98 -11.33 -7.99
C THR A 365 4.11 -10.69 -8.78
N ALA A 366 4.32 -9.38 -8.62
CA ALA A 366 5.41 -8.70 -9.31
C ALA A 366 6.78 -9.09 -8.74
N VAL A 367 6.92 -9.26 -7.42
CA VAL A 367 8.14 -9.79 -6.79
C VAL A 367 8.47 -11.19 -7.32
N LEU A 368 7.47 -12.08 -7.42
CA LEU A 368 7.62 -13.41 -7.99
C LEU A 368 8.13 -13.34 -9.44
N GLY A 369 7.57 -12.43 -10.25
CA GLY A 369 8.04 -12.18 -11.61
C GLY A 369 9.47 -11.67 -11.67
N ARG A 370 9.86 -10.74 -10.79
CA ARG A 370 11.25 -10.28 -10.65
C ARG A 370 12.18 -11.46 -10.37
N MET A 371 11.88 -12.25 -9.33
CA MET A 371 12.68 -13.42 -8.91
C MET A 371 12.85 -14.41 -10.06
N ALA A 372 11.79 -14.69 -10.81
CA ALA A 372 11.83 -15.57 -11.97
C ALA A 372 12.76 -15.04 -13.07
N THR A 373 12.63 -13.75 -13.44
CA THR A 373 13.48 -13.17 -14.49
C THR A 373 14.94 -12.96 -14.08
N TYR A 374 15.19 -12.66 -12.81
CA TYR A 374 16.55 -12.49 -12.28
C TYR A 374 17.27 -13.83 -12.20
N SER A 375 16.59 -14.89 -11.74
CA SER A 375 17.15 -16.23 -11.64
C SER A 375 17.20 -16.97 -12.98
N GLY A 376 16.29 -16.68 -13.90
CA GLY A 376 16.03 -17.51 -15.09
C GLY A 376 15.42 -18.87 -14.76
N GLN A 377 14.89 -19.05 -13.54
CA GLN A 377 14.29 -20.30 -13.07
C GLN A 377 12.76 -20.19 -13.01
N SER A 378 12.10 -21.34 -12.90
CA SER A 378 10.71 -21.38 -12.46
C SER A 378 10.64 -21.20 -10.95
N VAL A 379 9.86 -20.22 -10.49
CA VAL A 379 9.74 -19.86 -9.08
C VAL A 379 8.32 -20.11 -8.63
N LYS A 380 8.16 -20.89 -7.55
CA LYS A 380 6.86 -21.23 -6.97
C LYS A 380 6.50 -20.21 -5.91
N TRP A 381 5.23 -19.79 -5.88
CA TRP A 381 4.73 -18.77 -4.95
C TRP A 381 5.03 -19.12 -3.49
N ASP A 382 4.66 -20.32 -3.05
CA ASP A 382 4.80 -20.73 -1.64
C ASP A 382 6.27 -20.80 -1.21
N GLU A 383 7.16 -21.27 -2.10
CA GLU A 383 8.60 -21.29 -1.83
C GLU A 383 9.19 -19.89 -1.78
N ALA A 384 8.78 -19.00 -2.69
CA ALA A 384 9.21 -17.60 -2.70
C ALA A 384 8.75 -16.89 -1.43
N VAL A 385 7.49 -17.07 -1.02
CA VAL A 385 6.96 -16.52 0.23
C VAL A 385 7.72 -17.08 1.43
N ALA A 386 8.06 -18.36 1.45
CA ALA A 386 8.70 -18.97 2.63
C ALA A 386 10.20 -18.67 2.74
N LYS A 387 10.92 -18.71 1.62
CA LYS A 387 12.39 -18.76 1.57
C LYS A 387 13.02 -17.53 0.90
N GLY A 388 12.25 -16.72 0.17
CA GLY A 388 12.79 -15.56 -0.54
C GLY A 388 13.58 -14.64 0.40
N PRO A 389 14.72 -14.10 -0.08
CA PRO A 389 15.61 -13.31 0.75
C PRO A 389 15.00 -11.95 1.10
N SER A 390 15.59 -11.27 2.09
CA SER A 390 15.30 -9.85 2.27
C SER A 390 16.12 -9.03 1.30
N GLU A 391 15.51 -7.97 0.80
CA GLU A 391 16.20 -6.96 -0.01
C GLU A 391 16.58 -5.74 0.85
N MET A 392 16.24 -5.72 2.14
CA MET A 392 16.32 -4.52 2.98
C MET A 392 17.71 -4.31 3.61
N PRO A 393 18.14 -3.07 3.90
CA PRO A 393 19.35 -2.81 4.67
C PRO A 393 19.22 -3.26 6.12
N GLU A 394 20.36 -3.57 6.73
CA GLU A 394 20.43 -3.88 8.17
C GLU A 394 20.13 -2.66 9.05
N ARG A 395 20.50 -1.46 8.58
CA ARG A 395 20.33 -0.19 9.31
C ARG A 395 19.79 0.92 8.41
N TYR A 396 18.80 1.65 8.92
CA TYR A 396 18.17 2.78 8.24
C TYR A 396 18.74 4.11 8.74
N ALA A 397 19.88 4.51 8.19
CA ALA A 397 20.52 5.78 8.51
C ALA A 397 21.30 6.31 7.31
N PHE A 398 21.47 7.63 7.21
CA PHE A 398 22.16 8.24 6.05
C PHE A 398 23.64 7.83 5.96
N ASP A 399 24.26 7.47 7.08
CA ASP A 399 25.63 6.99 7.20
C ASP A 399 25.74 5.45 7.14
N ALA A 400 24.63 4.74 6.86
CA ALA A 400 24.64 3.28 6.71
C ALA A 400 24.88 2.88 5.24
N ASP A 401 25.44 1.70 5.06
CA ASP A 401 25.57 1.07 3.75
C ASP A 401 24.23 0.47 3.32
N PRO A 402 23.67 0.86 2.16
CA PRO A 402 22.54 0.15 1.58
C PRO A 402 22.95 -1.23 1.04
N PRO A 403 21.98 -2.11 0.71
CA PRO A 403 22.27 -3.49 0.28
C PRO A 403 23.09 -3.59 -1.00
N ALA A 404 23.02 -2.56 -1.85
CA ALA A 404 23.70 -2.50 -3.13
C ALA A 404 24.79 -1.43 -3.07
N MET A 405 26.05 -1.83 -3.21
CA MET A 405 27.16 -0.87 -3.28
C MET A 405 27.73 -0.84 -4.70
N PRO A 406 28.12 0.34 -5.22
CA PRO A 406 28.79 0.41 -6.50
C PRO A 406 30.24 -0.12 -6.40
N ASP A 407 30.76 -0.65 -7.50
CA ASP A 407 32.18 -0.98 -7.64
C ASP A 407 33.06 0.28 -7.84
N ALA A 408 34.37 0.07 -8.04
CA ALA A 408 35.33 1.16 -8.25
C ALA A 408 35.06 2.00 -9.52
N ASP A 409 34.35 1.43 -10.50
CA ASP A 409 33.95 2.09 -11.74
C ASP A 409 32.54 2.72 -11.62
N GLY A 410 31.91 2.61 -10.45
CA GLY A 410 30.58 3.15 -10.16
C GLY A 410 29.42 2.25 -10.60
N ASN A 411 29.67 1.02 -11.03
CA ASN A 411 28.60 0.10 -11.46
C ASN A 411 27.99 -0.62 -10.26
N TYR A 412 26.67 -0.79 -10.27
CA TYR A 412 26.01 -1.63 -9.27
C TYR A 412 25.95 -3.09 -9.72
N PRO A 413 25.91 -4.04 -8.76
CA PRO A 413 25.70 -5.45 -9.08
C PRO A 413 24.34 -5.63 -9.75
N MET A 414 24.35 -6.12 -10.99
CA MET A 414 23.14 -6.46 -11.72
C MET A 414 22.84 -7.95 -11.53
N PRO A 415 21.58 -8.36 -11.32
CA PRO A 415 21.22 -9.77 -11.29
C PRO A 415 21.56 -10.44 -12.63
N VAL A 416 22.02 -11.70 -12.55
CA VAL A 416 22.40 -12.50 -13.72
C VAL A 416 21.62 -13.81 -13.71
N PRO A 417 20.82 -14.11 -14.76
CA PRO A 417 20.13 -15.39 -14.89
C PRO A 417 21.10 -16.57 -14.83
N GLY A 418 20.72 -17.63 -14.12
CA GLY A 418 21.58 -18.78 -13.82
C GLY A 418 22.50 -18.61 -12.61
N VAL A 419 22.75 -17.36 -12.17
CA VAL A 419 23.58 -17.05 -11.00
C VAL A 419 22.73 -16.62 -9.81
N TYR A 420 21.81 -15.67 -10.02
CA TYR A 420 20.91 -15.17 -8.98
C TYR A 420 20.08 -16.32 -8.37
N LYS A 421 20.00 -16.35 -7.04
CA LYS A 421 19.26 -17.36 -6.29
C LYS A 421 17.94 -16.76 -5.80
N PRO A 422 16.79 -17.30 -6.22
CA PRO A 422 15.49 -16.79 -5.77
C PRO A 422 15.15 -17.20 -4.33
N TYR A 423 15.88 -18.15 -3.73
CA TYR A 423 15.66 -18.66 -2.38
C TYR A 423 16.97 -18.73 -1.60
#